data_AF-A0A2N2CMV3-F1
#
_entry.id   AF-A0A2N2CMV3-F1
#
_cell.length_a   1.000
_cell.length_b   1.000
_cell.length_c   1.000
_cell.angle_alpha   90.00
_cell.angle_beta   90.00
_cell.angle_gamma   90.00
#
_symmetry.space_group_name_H-M   'P 1'
#
loop_
_entity.id
_entity.type
_entity.pdbx_description
1 polymer ?
#
loop_
_entity_poly.entity_id
_entity_poly.type
_entity_poly.pdbx_seq_one_letter_code
_entity_poly.pdbx_strand_id
1 'polypeptide(L)' 'MYDYHICEFYYLGLDDLIFSDKVRYICEDECPHHGKSWACPPAIDSIKRRTKECQAFEHSLCLYVPAMQ' A
#
# COMPACT_ATOMS: atom_id res chain seq x y z
N MET A 1 -14.95 -14.03 10.48
CA MET A 1 -13.50 -13.78 10.60
C MET A 1 -12.87 -14.59 9.49
N TYR A 2 -12.41 -13.92 8.43
CA TYR A 2 -11.92 -14.60 7.23
C TYR A 2 -10.56 -15.23 7.53
N ASP A 3 -10.42 -16.54 7.28
CA ASP A 3 -9.19 -17.31 7.44
C ASP A 3 -8.34 -17.12 6.18
N TYR A 4 -7.63 -15.99 6.11
CA TYR A 4 -6.67 -15.75 5.04
C TYR A 4 -5.34 -16.39 5.43
N HIS A 5 -5.02 -17.54 4.83
CA HIS A 5 -3.69 -18.11 4.95
C HIS A 5 -2.69 -17.18 4.26
N ILE A 6 -1.89 -16.45 5.05
CA ILE A 6 -0.70 -15.75 4.54
C ILE A 6 0.21 -16.82 3.96
N CYS A 7 0.38 -16.84 2.65
CA CYS A 7 1.16 -17.88 1.99
C CYS A 7 2.66 -17.58 2.09
N GLU A 8 3.05 -16.31 1.94
CA GLU A 8 4.46 -15.90 1.93
C GLU A 8 4.61 -14.49 2.54
N PHE A 9 5.78 -14.22 3.13
CA PHE A 9 6.14 -12.90 3.62
C PHE A 9 7.60 -12.56 3.29
N TYR A 10 7.87 -11.29 3.08
CA TYR A 10 9.20 -10.78 2.74
C TYR A 10 9.48 -9.46 3.45
N TYR A 11 10.73 -9.25 3.87
CA TYR A 11 11.21 -7.93 4.27
C TYR A 11 11.74 -7.20 3.03
N LEU A 12 11.30 -5.97 2.82
CA LEU A 12 11.78 -5.10 1.76
C LEU A 12 12.54 -3.91 2.36
N GLY A 13 13.58 -3.46 1.66
CA GLY A 13 14.21 -2.18 1.95
C GLY A 13 13.24 -1.04 1.63
N LEU A 14 13.39 0.09 2.31
CA LEU A 14 12.55 1.25 2.00
C LEU A 14 12.83 1.84 0.61
N ASP A 15 14.05 1.65 0.10
CA ASP A 15 14.43 2.06 -1.24
C ASP A 15 13.71 1.24 -2.33
N ASP A 16 13.18 0.05 -1.98
CA ASP A 16 12.36 -0.77 -2.87
C ASP A 16 10.91 -0.24 -2.97
N LEU A 17 10.49 0.65 -2.04
CA LEU A 17 9.12 1.17 -1.98
C LEU A 17 8.99 2.45 -2.82
N ILE A 18 8.32 2.33 -3.96
CA ILE A 18 8.12 3.46 -4.88
C ILE A 18 6.85 4.23 -4.50
N PHE A 19 7.02 5.49 -4.10
CA PHE A 19 5.93 6.45 -3.94
C PHE A 19 5.75 7.26 -5.23
N SER A 20 4.56 7.21 -5.83
CA SER A 20 4.28 7.81 -7.14
C SER A 20 3.00 8.64 -7.14
N ASP A 21 3.13 9.92 -7.47
CA ASP A 21 1.99 10.82 -7.67
C ASP A 21 1.09 10.35 -8.82
N LYS A 22 1.66 9.68 -9.83
CA LYS A 22 0.87 9.09 -10.93
C LYS A 22 -0.05 7.99 -10.42
N VAL A 23 0.45 7.10 -9.55
CA VAL A 23 -0.39 6.04 -8.95
C VAL A 23 -1.46 6.66 -8.06
N ARG A 24 -1.14 7.74 -7.34
CA ARG A 24 -2.12 8.49 -6.54
C ARG A 24 -3.24 9.06 -7.41
N TYR A 25 -2.91 9.73 -8.50
CA TYR A 25 -3.87 10.28 -9.46
C TYR A 25 -4.81 9.18 -10.01
N ILE A 26 -4.25 8.06 -10.50
CA ILE A 26 -5.06 6.93 -10.97
C ILE A 26 -6.00 6.42 -9.87
N CYS A 27 -5.51 6.36 -8.63
CA CYS A 27 -6.31 5.90 -7.50
C CYS A 27 -7.47 6.86 -7.16
N GLU A 28 -7.28 8.18 -7.26
CA GLU A 28 -8.29 9.18 -6.92
C GLU A 28 -9.29 9.43 -8.06
N ASP A 29 -8.81 9.50 -9.29
CA ASP A 29 -9.58 9.97 -10.45
C ASP A 29 -10.14 8.83 -11.31
N GLU A 30 -9.45 7.69 -11.37
CA GLU A 30 -9.78 6.62 -12.33
C GLU A 30 -10.29 5.33 -11.66
N CYS A 31 -9.89 5.05 -10.41
CA CYS A 31 -10.22 3.80 -9.75
C CYS A 31 -11.70 3.73 -9.31
N PRO A 32 -12.52 2.81 -9.84
CA PRO A 32 -13.92 2.68 -9.45
C PRO A 32 -14.10 2.19 -8.01
N HIS A 33 -13.01 1.73 -7.38
CA HIS A 33 -12.98 1.29 -5.99
C HIS A 33 -12.47 2.35 -5.02
N HIS A 34 -12.14 3.56 -5.47
CA HIS A 34 -11.64 4.62 -4.58
C HIS A 34 -12.57 4.83 -3.38
N GLY A 35 -11.98 4.82 -2.17
CA GLY A 35 -12.71 4.97 -0.91
C GLY A 35 -13.61 3.79 -0.50
N LYS A 36 -13.60 2.66 -1.22
CA LYS A 36 -14.48 1.51 -0.93
C LYS A 36 -13.85 0.39 -0.09
N SER A 37 -12.54 0.43 0.17
CA SER A 37 -11.84 -0.55 0.99
C SER A 37 -10.81 0.09 1.91
N TRP A 38 -10.38 -0.64 2.94
CA TRP A 38 -9.33 -0.21 3.87
C TRP A 38 -7.96 -0.03 3.19
N ALA A 39 -7.75 -0.68 2.03
CA ALA A 39 -6.54 -0.54 1.23
C ALA A 39 -6.56 0.72 0.34
N CYS A 40 -7.74 1.31 0.10
CA CYS A 40 -7.81 2.60 -0.55
C CYS A 40 -7.10 3.64 0.32
N PRO A 41 -6.52 4.70 -0.26
CA PRO A 41 -5.80 5.70 0.51
C PRO A 41 -6.60 7.01 0.76
N PRO A 42 -7.90 7.02 1.14
CA PRO A 42 -8.64 8.26 1.35
C PRO A 42 -8.17 9.03 2.60
N ALA A 43 -7.48 8.35 3.53
CA ALA A 43 -6.95 8.94 4.76
C ALA A 43 -5.51 9.46 4.64
N ILE A 44 -4.89 9.33 3.47
CA ILE A 44 -3.54 9.84 3.21
C ILE A 44 -3.66 11.20 2.55
N ASP A 45 -3.13 12.21 3.22
CA ASP A 45 -3.22 13.63 2.85
C ASP A 45 -2.11 14.06 1.89
N SER A 46 -0.85 13.77 2.22
CA SER A 46 0.29 14.14 1.39
C SER A 46 1.20 12.94 1.20
N ILE A 47 1.40 12.54 -0.07
CA ILE A 47 2.35 11.49 -0.43
C ILE A 47 3.74 11.85 0.11
N LYS A 48 4.20 13.08 -0.10
CA LYS A 48 5.50 13.55 0.40
C LYS A 48 5.64 13.41 1.92
N ARG A 49 4.61 13.76 2.69
CA ARG A 49 4.64 13.62 4.16
C ARG A 49 4.74 12.15 4.57
N ARG A 50 3.90 11.29 3.97
CA ARG A 50 3.90 9.85 4.27
C ARG A 50 5.18 9.16 3.84
N THR A 51 5.75 9.51 2.70
CA THR A 51 7.05 9.00 2.25
C THR A 51 8.12 9.27 3.29
N LYS A 52 8.20 10.50 3.83
CA LYS A 52 9.20 10.85 4.86
C LYS A 52 9.01 10.04 6.14
N GLU A 53 7.77 9.81 6.56
CA GLU A 53 7.48 9.00 7.75
C GLU A 53 7.79 7.51 7.53
N CYS A 54 7.42 6.95 6.36
CA CYS A 54 7.79 5.59 5.98
C CYS A 54 9.31 5.41 5.92
N GLN A 55 10.04 6.43 5.44
CA GLN A 55 11.50 6.42 5.38
C GLN A 55 12.21 6.43 6.75
N ALA A 56 11.47 6.67 7.85
CA ALA A 56 12.01 6.61 9.19
C ALA A 56 12.05 5.19 9.79
N PHE A 57 11.41 4.21 9.14
CA PHE A 57 11.52 2.81 9.52
C PHE A 57 12.79 2.19 8.95
N GLU A 58 13.17 1.00 9.40
CA GLU A 58 14.37 0.31 8.87
C GLU A 58 13.99 -0.67 7.75
N HIS A 59 12.85 -1.33 7.89
CA HIS A 59 12.35 -2.34 6.98
C HIS A 59 10.85 -2.20 6.78
N SER A 60 10.35 -2.72 5.67
CA SER A 60 8.91 -2.91 5.44
C SER A 60 8.59 -4.41 5.32
N LEU A 61 7.38 -4.79 5.72
CA LEU A 61 6.90 -6.18 5.65
C LEU A 61 5.88 -6.28 4.52
N CYS A 62 6.18 -7.11 3.52
CA CYS A 62 5.27 -7.46 2.45
C CYS A 62 4.61 -8.80 2.76
N LEU A 63 3.28 -8.85 2.72
CA LEU A 63 2.48 -10.06 2.92
C LEU A 63 1.85 -10.43 1.59
N TYR A 64 2.15 -11.63 1.09
CA TYR A 64 1.50 -12.17 -0.09
C TYR A 64 0.25 -12.96 0.31
N VAL A 65 -0.89 -12.48 -0.17
CA VAL A 65 -2.18 -13.16 -0.02
C VAL A 65 -2.70 -13.41 -1.43
N PRO A 66 -2.81 -14.68 -1.87
CA PRO A 66 -3.35 -14.98 -3.19
C PRO A 66 -4.81 -14.54 -3.28
N ALA A 67 -5.18 -13.94 -4.41
CA ALA A 67 -6.58 -13.65 -4.69
C ALA A 67 -7.37 -14.97 -4.79
N MET A 68 -8.47 -15.08 -4.05
CA MET A 68 -9.42 -16.18 -4.24
C MET A 68 -9.97 -16.11 -5.68
N GLN A 69 -9.86 -17.23 -6.41
CA GLN A 69 -10.58 -17.47 -7.65
C GLN A 69 -12.08 -17.60 -7.39
#